data_AF-A0A4Y9ITR3-F1
#
_entry.id   AF-A0A4Y9ITR3-F1
#
_cell.length_a   1.000
_cell.length_b   1.000
_cell.length_c   1.000
_cell.angle_alpha   90.00
_cell.angle_beta   90.00
_cell.angle_gamma   90.00
#
_symmetry.space_group_name_H-M   'P 1'
#
loop_
_entity.id
_entity.type
_entity.pdbx_description
1 polymer ?
#
loop_
_entity_poly.entity_id
_entity_poly.type
_entity_poly.pdbx_seq_one_letter_code
_entity_poly.pdbx_strand_id
1 'polypeptide(L)'
;MNKALYEKVKDKTKDTRLSEKYLKAITEKLGGSVEDDSTDEEEIEKTATLIAEVATESQGEATRWAQKAKGNAKTKPAKDDDDTDDDTDTDDDTDTKGKGKGKSKSSDNSTNERIATLEKELAEAKAERTREARTSEINAILDKHKVPAYLRETLRKSIADDEDAETVVAAFKQDCITNGLMSDQPQGAKAASEKQIDEAADALLDTITAK
;
A
#
# COMPACT_ATOMS: atom_id res chain seq x y z
N MET A 1 0.30 -18.52 17.81
CA MET A 1 1.43 -18.55 16.85
C MET A 1 1.57 -19.94 16.24
N ASN A 2 1.45 -20.03 14.92
CA ASN A 2 1.65 -21.25 14.15
C ASN A 2 3.08 -21.84 14.36
N LYS A 3 3.16 -23.11 14.77
CA LYS A 3 4.44 -23.79 15.09
C LYS A 3 5.26 -24.10 13.84
N ALA A 4 4.60 -24.48 12.73
CA ALA A 4 5.27 -24.80 11.48
C ALA A 4 5.92 -23.55 10.86
N LEU A 5 5.23 -22.41 10.94
CA LEU A 5 5.77 -21.11 10.56
C LEU A 5 7.03 -20.76 11.35
N TYR A 6 7.01 -20.98 12.66
CA TYR A 6 8.16 -20.68 13.51
C TYR A 6 9.39 -21.51 13.19
N GLU A 7 9.22 -22.81 12.98
CA GLU A 7 10.33 -23.68 12.62
C GLU A 7 10.93 -23.27 11.26
N LYS A 8 10.08 -22.93 10.26
CA LYS A 8 10.58 -22.38 8.99
C LYS A 8 11.31 -21.04 9.17
N VAL A 9 10.85 -20.16 10.06
CA VAL A 9 11.55 -18.90 10.36
C VAL A 9 12.90 -19.18 11.02
N LYS A 10 12.97 -20.08 12.01
CA LYS A 10 14.25 -20.47 12.64
C LYS A 10 15.22 -21.00 11.59
N ASP A 11 14.73 -21.83 10.69
CA ASP A 11 15.53 -22.40 9.62
C ASP A 11 16.01 -21.38 8.59
N LYS A 12 15.20 -20.38 8.22
CA LYS A 12 15.64 -19.34 7.29
C LYS A 12 16.57 -18.31 7.95
N THR A 13 16.62 -18.25 9.28
CA THR A 13 17.38 -17.23 10.03
C THR A 13 18.58 -17.76 10.80
N LYS A 14 19.00 -19.02 10.58
CA LYS A 14 20.11 -19.65 11.35
C LYS A 14 21.40 -18.85 11.31
N ASP A 15 21.68 -18.18 10.19
CA ASP A 15 22.91 -17.41 9.99
C ASP A 15 22.88 -16.02 10.64
N THR A 16 21.70 -15.52 11.03
CA THR A 16 21.54 -14.19 11.63
C THR A 16 22.03 -14.14 13.09
N ARG A 17 22.20 -15.30 13.75
CA ARG A 17 22.54 -15.42 15.17
C ARG A 17 21.62 -14.62 16.11
N LEU A 18 20.40 -14.32 15.67
CA LEU A 18 19.40 -13.65 16.48
C LEU A 18 18.91 -14.58 17.59
N SER A 19 18.58 -14.01 18.75
CA SER A 19 18.06 -14.79 19.87
C SER A 19 16.70 -15.40 19.54
N GLU A 20 16.41 -16.60 20.05
CA GLU A 20 15.11 -17.26 19.86
C GLU A 20 13.95 -16.40 20.37
N LYS A 21 14.17 -15.62 21.43
CA LYS A 21 13.19 -14.67 21.97
C LYS A 21 12.83 -13.58 20.95
N TYR A 22 13.82 -13.08 20.22
CA TYR A 22 13.62 -12.09 19.17
C TYR A 22 12.90 -12.71 17.97
N LEU A 23 13.34 -13.89 17.51
CA LEU A 23 12.69 -14.62 16.42
C LEU A 23 11.23 -14.98 16.75
N LYS A 24 10.94 -15.32 18.00
CA LYS A 24 9.57 -15.58 18.45
C LYS A 24 8.71 -14.31 18.41
N ALA A 25 9.23 -13.19 18.93
CA ALA A 25 8.51 -11.92 18.95
C ALA A 25 8.21 -11.39 17.55
N ILE A 26 9.15 -11.50 16.60
CA ILE A 26 8.92 -11.07 15.22
C ILE A 26 7.95 -12.01 14.49
N THR A 27 8.04 -13.32 14.73
CA THR A 27 7.10 -14.29 14.15
C THR A 27 5.69 -14.09 14.68
N GLU A 28 5.51 -13.74 15.96
CA GLU A 28 4.20 -13.46 16.54
C GLU A 28 3.58 -12.17 15.97
N LYS A 29 4.38 -11.14 15.71
CA LYS A 29 3.90 -9.86 15.17
C LYS A 29 3.63 -9.89 13.67
N LEU A 30 4.49 -10.54 12.90
CA LEU A 30 4.42 -10.56 11.43
C LEU A 30 3.75 -11.82 10.89
N GLY A 31 3.69 -12.89 11.69
CA GLY A 31 3.04 -14.15 11.33
C GLY A 31 1.55 -14.20 11.67
N GLY A 32 0.96 -13.11 12.17
CA GLY A 32 -0.48 -13.05 12.48
C GLY A 32 -1.41 -13.17 11.27
N SER A 33 -0.87 -13.13 10.05
CA SER A 33 -1.61 -13.44 8.82
C SER A 33 -1.83 -14.94 8.60
N VAL A 34 -1.05 -15.80 9.27
CA VAL A 34 -1.19 -17.25 9.18
C VAL A 34 -1.93 -17.73 10.43
N GLU A 35 -3.10 -18.34 10.24
CA GLU A 35 -3.87 -18.93 11.34
C GLU A 35 -3.05 -20.03 12.07
N ASP A 36 -3.30 -20.18 13.38
CA ASP A 36 -2.50 -21.05 14.25
C ASP A 36 -2.57 -22.54 13.87
N ASP A 37 -3.66 -22.94 13.21
CA ASP A 37 -3.95 -24.27 12.68
C ASP A 37 -3.81 -24.38 11.15
N SER A 38 -3.37 -23.31 10.48
CA SER A 38 -3.14 -23.34 9.03
C SER A 38 -2.09 -24.38 8.66
N THR A 39 -2.43 -25.18 7.64
CA THR A 39 -1.56 -26.16 6.99
C THR A 39 -1.16 -25.75 5.58
N ASP A 40 -1.46 -24.51 5.17
CA ASP A 40 -1.10 -24.01 3.85
C ASP A 40 0.42 -23.76 3.80
N GLU A 41 1.15 -24.73 3.25
CA GLU A 41 2.60 -24.71 3.15
C GLU A 41 3.13 -23.52 2.33
N GLU A 42 2.39 -23.03 1.33
CA GLU A 42 2.82 -21.89 0.51
C GLU A 42 2.69 -20.58 1.29
N GLU A 43 1.58 -20.39 2.00
CA GLU A 43 1.37 -19.21 2.83
C GLU A 43 2.38 -19.15 4.00
N ILE A 44 2.66 -20.32 4.60
CA ILE A 44 3.67 -20.47 5.65
C ILE A 44 5.08 -20.17 5.11
N GLU A 45 5.44 -20.69 3.93
CA GLU A 45 6.73 -20.45 3.27
C GLU A 45 6.95 -18.97 2.96
N LYS A 46 5.92 -18.32 2.39
CA LYS A 46 5.96 -16.91 2.02
C LYS A 46 6.10 -16.01 3.25
N THR A 47 5.30 -16.28 4.27
CA THR A 47 5.33 -15.53 5.53
C THR A 47 6.66 -15.76 6.27
N ALA A 48 7.19 -16.98 6.28
CA ALA A 48 8.50 -17.28 6.86
C ALA A 48 9.63 -16.53 6.15
N THR A 49 9.56 -16.42 4.82
CA THR A 49 10.54 -15.69 4.01
C THR A 49 10.53 -14.20 4.33
N LEU A 50 9.34 -13.59 4.41
CA LEU A 50 9.19 -12.19 4.81
C LEU A 50 9.80 -11.93 6.20
N ILE A 51 9.49 -12.80 7.17
CA ILE A 51 10.01 -12.66 8.53
C ILE A 51 11.54 -12.81 8.55
N ALA A 52 12.10 -13.72 7.73
CA ALA A 52 13.53 -13.93 7.65
C ALA A 52 14.28 -12.74 7.04
N GLU A 53 13.70 -12.08 6.03
CA GLU A 53 14.24 -10.84 5.46
C GLU A 53 14.32 -9.73 6.51
N VAL A 54 13.22 -9.46 7.22
CA VAL A 54 13.20 -8.44 8.28
C VAL A 54 14.18 -8.77 9.41
N ALA A 55 14.32 -10.04 9.77
CA ALA A 55 15.30 -10.48 10.75
C ALA A 55 16.74 -10.21 10.28
N THR A 56 17.05 -10.50 9.02
CA THR A 56 18.37 -10.28 8.43
C THR A 56 18.72 -8.79 8.37
N GLU A 57 17.78 -7.95 7.94
CA GLU A 57 17.95 -6.49 7.94
C GLU A 57 18.17 -5.94 9.36
N SER A 58 17.38 -6.41 10.33
CA SER A 58 17.50 -6.02 11.74
C SER A 58 18.89 -6.36 12.32
N GLN A 59 19.47 -7.49 11.91
CA GLN A 59 20.83 -7.88 12.28
C GLN A 59 21.88 -6.96 11.64
N GLY A 60 21.71 -6.61 10.36
CA GLY A 60 22.58 -5.69 9.64
C GLY A 60 22.62 -4.30 10.28
N GLU A 61 21.45 -3.78 10.65
CA GLU A 61 21.28 -2.52 11.38
C GLU A 61 21.96 -2.54 12.76
N ALA A 62 21.73 -3.61 13.53
CA ALA A 62 22.38 -3.81 14.83
C ALA A 62 23.91 -3.88 14.70
N THR A 63 24.42 -4.54 13.65
CA THR A 63 25.86 -4.60 13.36
C THR A 63 26.42 -3.24 13.01
N ARG A 64 25.72 -2.45 12.19
CA ARG A 64 26.12 -1.07 11.85
C ARG A 64 26.19 -0.20 13.10
N TRP A 65 25.20 -0.28 13.99
CA TRP A 65 25.22 0.46 15.25
C TRP A 65 26.33 0.01 16.19
N ALA A 66 26.57 -1.30 16.32
CA ALA A 66 27.67 -1.82 17.13
C ALA A 66 29.05 -1.37 16.60
N GLN A 67 29.24 -1.34 15.28
CA GLN A 67 30.46 -0.84 14.65
C GLN A 67 30.62 0.68 14.82
N LYS A 68 29.55 1.46 14.69
CA LYS A 68 29.54 2.90 14.96
C LYS A 68 29.88 3.20 16.42
N ALA A 69 29.33 2.43 17.36
CA ALA A 69 29.63 2.55 18.79
C ALA A 69 31.10 2.22 19.12
N LYS A 70 31.68 1.19 18.48
CA LYS A 70 33.12 0.86 18.62
C LYS A 70 34.03 1.93 18.00
N GLY A 71 33.62 2.56 16.90
CA GLY A 71 34.32 3.70 16.30
C GLY A 71 34.38 4.92 17.21
N ASN A 72 33.32 5.15 17.99
CA ASN A 72 33.24 6.23 18.99
C ASN A 72 33.92 5.91 20.33
N ALA A 73 34.26 4.64 20.60
CA ALA A 73 34.82 4.20 21.89
C ALA A 73 36.36 4.29 21.98
N LYS A 74 37.06 4.75 20.93
CA LYS A 74 38.52 4.92 20.92
C LYS A 74 39.05 6.15 21.68
N THR A 75 38.21 6.85 22.45
CA THR A 75 38.65 7.88 23.41
C THR A 75 38.23 7.51 24.82
N LYS A 76 38.96 6.59 25.45
CA LYS A 76 39.09 6.55 26.91
C LYS A 76 40.51 7.00 27.25
N PRO A 77 40.72 8.01 28.13
CA PRO A 77 42.04 8.33 28.61
C PRO A 77 42.51 7.17 29.48
N ALA A 78 43.69 6.62 29.15
CA ALA A 78 44.39 5.75 30.07
C ALA A 78 44.72 6.58 31.32
N LYS A 79 44.40 5.99 32.47
CA LYS A 79 44.77 6.51 33.77
C LYS A 79 46.24 6.15 33.98
N ASP A 80 47.09 7.17 34.09
CA ASP A 80 48.49 7.03 34.49
C ASP A 80 48.56 6.32 35.85
N ASP A 81 49.32 5.22 35.88
CA ASP A 81 50.05 4.77 37.08
C ASP A 81 51.24 3.91 36.62
N ASP A 82 52.40 4.55 36.70
CA ASP A 82 53.74 4.07 37.11
C ASP A 82 54.53 3.00 36.33
N ASP A 83 55.71 3.46 35.92
CA ASP A 83 57.04 2.82 35.88
C ASP A 83 57.28 1.54 35.05
N THR A 84 58.07 1.65 33.97
CA THR A 84 59.49 1.22 33.93
C THR A 84 60.07 1.48 32.53
N ASP A 85 61.22 2.14 32.54
CA ASP A 85 62.21 2.37 31.49
C ASP A 85 62.61 1.10 30.69
N ASP A 86 62.86 1.22 29.38
CA ASP A 86 64.08 0.74 28.68
C ASP A 86 63.88 0.73 27.14
N ASP A 87 64.66 1.60 26.52
CA ASP A 87 65.19 1.64 25.15
C ASP A 87 64.83 0.49 24.17
N THR A 88 64.39 0.85 22.97
CA THR A 88 65.19 0.63 21.75
C THR A 88 64.55 1.28 20.54
N ASP A 89 65.22 2.35 20.15
CA ASP A 89 65.22 3.06 18.88
C ASP A 89 65.26 2.12 17.66
N THR A 90 64.31 2.27 16.72
CA THR A 90 64.53 2.02 15.29
C THR A 90 63.46 2.78 14.50
N ASP A 91 63.77 4.05 14.23
CA ASP A 91 63.26 4.77 13.05
C ASP A 91 63.72 4.05 11.77
N ASP A 92 62.77 3.64 10.92
CA ASP A 92 62.97 3.72 9.47
C ASP A 92 61.65 4.08 8.78
N ASP A 93 61.75 5.16 8.03
CA ASP A 93 60.71 6.06 7.57
C ASP A 93 60.51 5.78 6.08
N THR A 94 59.35 5.24 5.69
CA THR A 94 58.92 5.25 4.27
C THR A 94 57.42 5.50 4.13
N ASP A 95 57.04 6.76 4.36
CA ASP A 95 56.22 7.57 3.46
C ASP A 95 55.42 6.82 2.35
N THR A 96 54.23 6.33 2.71
CA THR A 96 53.15 6.05 1.74
C THR A 96 51.98 6.99 1.96
N LYS A 97 52.21 8.25 1.55
CA LYS A 97 51.26 9.28 1.12
C LYS A 97 49.77 8.84 1.11
N GLY A 98 49.14 8.95 2.28
CA GLY A 98 47.72 8.73 2.50
C GLY A 98 46.87 9.72 1.70
N LYS A 99 46.40 9.27 0.54
CA LYS A 99 45.40 9.95 -0.29
C LYS A 99 44.02 9.53 0.23
N GLY A 100 43.41 10.32 1.12
CA GLY A 100 42.14 9.97 1.75
C GLY A 100 41.34 11.17 2.23
N LYS A 101 41.07 12.09 1.29
CA LYS A 101 40.17 13.24 1.37
C LYS A 101 39.03 13.05 2.38
N GLY A 102 39.05 13.81 3.46
CA GLY A 102 37.92 13.91 4.39
C GLY A 102 36.67 14.37 3.66
N LYS A 103 35.64 13.50 3.61
CA LYS A 103 34.26 13.86 3.31
C LYS A 103 33.30 12.77 3.81
N SER A 104 33.05 12.69 5.11
CA SER A 104 31.96 11.88 5.68
C SER A 104 31.04 12.74 6.55
N LYS A 105 30.40 13.73 5.92
CA LYS A 105 29.32 14.52 6.55
C LYS A 105 28.17 14.79 5.58
N SER A 106 27.86 13.81 4.72
CA SER A 106 26.79 13.94 3.70
C SER A 106 25.82 12.74 3.62
N SER A 107 26.05 11.67 4.39
CA SER A 107 25.23 10.45 4.30
C SER A 107 23.89 10.56 5.05
N ASP A 108 23.85 11.22 6.20
CA ASP A 108 22.63 11.34 7.00
C ASP A 108 21.57 12.23 6.31
N ASN A 109 22.00 13.32 5.64
CA ASN A 109 21.07 14.17 4.89
C ASN A 109 20.49 13.45 3.67
N SER A 110 21.32 12.69 2.93
CA SER A 110 20.87 11.91 1.78
C SER A 110 19.90 10.78 2.15
N THR A 111 20.11 10.15 3.31
CA THR A 111 19.20 9.09 3.80
C THR A 111 17.87 9.70 4.24
N ASN A 112 17.90 10.83 4.96
CA ASN A 112 16.68 11.52 5.39
C ASN A 112 15.89 12.09 4.20
N GLU A 113 16.57 12.62 3.18
CA GLU A 113 15.95 13.04 1.91
C GLU A 113 15.32 11.85 1.16
N ARG A 114 15.98 10.69 1.16
CA ARG A 114 15.42 9.47 0.55
C ARG A 114 14.20 8.96 1.30
N ILE A 115 14.21 8.99 2.64
CA ILE A 115 13.06 8.64 3.48
C ILE A 115 11.89 9.59 3.19
N ALA A 116 12.12 10.91 3.19
CA ALA A 116 11.06 11.87 2.89
C ALA A 116 10.48 11.70 1.47
N THR A 117 11.32 11.34 0.50
CA THR A 117 10.89 11.04 -0.88
C THR A 117 10.01 9.78 -0.90
N LEU A 118 10.44 8.71 -0.24
CA LEU A 118 9.69 7.45 -0.17
C LEU A 118 8.37 7.61 0.60
N GLU A 119 8.33 8.41 1.66
CA GLU A 119 7.10 8.74 2.39
C GLU A 119 6.11 9.50 1.49
N LYS A 120 6.60 10.44 0.69
CA LYS A 120 5.79 11.16 -0.31
C LYS A 120 5.25 10.21 -1.38
N GLU A 121 6.09 9.35 -1.94
CA GLU A 121 5.68 8.35 -2.94
C GLU A 121 4.63 7.37 -2.36
N LEU A 122 4.78 6.94 -1.10
CA LEU A 122 3.80 6.11 -0.43
C LEU A 122 2.47 6.82 -0.17
N ALA A 123 2.52 8.10 0.21
CA ALA A 123 1.32 8.91 0.38
C ALA A 123 0.58 9.10 -0.95
N GLU A 124 1.31 9.36 -2.03
CA GLU A 124 0.78 9.50 -3.38
C GLU A 124 0.18 8.18 -3.89
N ALA A 125 0.89 7.05 -3.72
CA ALA A 125 0.39 5.74 -4.11
C ALA A 125 -0.85 5.32 -3.32
N LYS A 126 -0.92 5.64 -2.02
CA LYS A 126 -2.14 5.43 -1.21
C LYS A 126 -3.29 6.29 -1.72
N ALA A 127 -3.04 7.57 -2.01
CA ALA A 127 -4.04 8.47 -2.57
C ALA A 127 -4.55 8.01 -3.95
N GLU A 128 -3.66 7.48 -4.79
CA GLU A 128 -4.01 6.88 -6.08
C GLU A 128 -4.91 5.65 -5.89
N ARG A 129 -4.53 4.71 -5.02
CA ARG A 129 -5.38 3.54 -4.71
C ARG A 129 -6.76 3.92 -4.19
N THR A 130 -6.86 4.96 -3.35
CA THR A 130 -8.18 5.43 -2.89
C THR A 130 -9.00 6.06 -4.01
N ARG A 131 -8.37 6.79 -4.95
CA ARG A 131 -9.05 7.34 -6.14
C ARG A 131 -9.51 6.23 -7.10
N GLU A 132 -8.71 5.20 -7.29
CA GLU A 132 -9.05 4.03 -8.10
C GLU A 132 -10.20 3.23 -7.48
N ALA A 133 -10.14 2.96 -6.18
CA ALA A 133 -11.21 2.29 -5.45
C ALA A 133 -12.54 3.06 -5.55
N ARG A 134 -12.51 4.39 -5.33
CA ARG A 134 -13.67 5.27 -5.48
C ARG A 134 -14.20 5.26 -6.91
N THR A 135 -13.32 5.31 -7.91
CA THR A 135 -13.71 5.22 -9.33
C THR A 135 -14.44 3.91 -9.63
N SER A 136 -13.95 2.79 -9.10
CA SER A 136 -14.60 1.49 -9.26
C SER A 136 -15.96 1.43 -8.59
N GLU A 137 -16.10 2.02 -7.40
CA GLU A 137 -17.37 2.12 -6.67
C GLU A 137 -18.39 2.95 -7.44
N ILE A 138 -18.00 4.14 -7.93
CA ILE A 138 -18.86 4.99 -8.76
C ILE A 138 -19.30 4.24 -10.01
N ASN A 139 -18.40 3.51 -10.68
CA ASN A 139 -18.75 2.73 -11.86
C ASN A 139 -19.80 1.65 -11.55
N ALA A 140 -19.67 0.94 -10.43
CA ALA A 140 -20.65 -0.04 -10.00
C ALA A 140 -22.03 0.58 -9.74
N ILE A 141 -22.07 1.78 -9.14
CA ILE A 141 -23.30 2.55 -8.91
C ILE A 141 -23.94 2.97 -10.24
N LEU A 142 -23.15 3.49 -11.19
CA LEU A 142 -23.63 3.85 -12.54
C LEU A 142 -24.21 2.65 -13.29
N ASP A 143 -23.61 1.47 -13.15
CA ASP A 143 -24.12 0.21 -13.69
C ASP A 143 -25.43 -0.24 -13.04
N LYS A 144 -25.50 -0.17 -11.71
CA LYS A 144 -26.69 -0.49 -10.92
C LYS A 144 -27.88 0.37 -11.36
N HIS A 145 -27.65 1.67 -11.56
CA HIS A 145 -28.68 2.63 -11.99
C HIS A 145 -28.97 2.61 -13.50
N LYS A 146 -28.30 1.76 -14.27
CA LYS A 146 -28.47 1.64 -15.73
C LYS A 146 -28.21 2.95 -16.48
N VAL A 147 -27.28 3.76 -15.98
CA VAL A 147 -26.86 4.98 -16.69
C VAL A 147 -26.23 4.60 -18.03
N PRO A 148 -26.63 5.20 -19.17
CA PRO A 148 -26.05 4.95 -20.48
C PRO A 148 -24.55 5.22 -20.53
N ALA A 149 -23.81 4.36 -21.23
CA ALA A 149 -22.35 4.39 -21.27
C ALA A 149 -21.76 5.76 -21.68
N TYR A 150 -22.41 6.46 -22.62
CA TYR A 150 -21.96 7.77 -23.11
C TYR A 150 -22.03 8.89 -22.04
N LEU A 151 -22.79 8.70 -20.96
CA LEU A 151 -22.93 9.66 -19.85
C LEU A 151 -22.09 9.32 -18.62
N ARG A 152 -21.62 8.07 -18.52
CA ARG A 152 -20.92 7.59 -17.32
C ARG A 152 -19.63 8.36 -17.06
N GLU A 153 -18.87 8.62 -18.12
CA GLU A 153 -17.57 9.30 -17.99
C GLU A 153 -17.72 10.74 -17.51
N THR A 154 -18.70 11.47 -18.05
CA THR A 154 -18.97 12.86 -17.65
C THR A 154 -19.54 12.93 -16.24
N LEU A 155 -20.47 12.03 -15.90
CA LEU A 155 -21.10 11.99 -14.58
C LEU A 155 -20.12 11.58 -13.48
N ARG A 156 -19.26 10.59 -13.76
CA ARG A 156 -18.19 10.19 -12.84
C ARG A 156 -17.25 11.35 -12.50
N LYS A 157 -16.88 12.14 -13.51
CA LYS A 157 -16.01 13.33 -13.33
C LYS A 157 -16.68 14.48 -12.60
N SER A 158 -18.01 14.55 -12.56
CA SER A 158 -18.74 15.62 -11.87
C SER A 158 -19.02 15.31 -10.40
N ILE A 159 -18.95 14.04 -9.99
CA ILE A 159 -19.14 13.65 -8.58
C ILE A 159 -17.88 14.05 -7.79
N ALA A 160 -18.03 14.92 -6.80
CA ALA A 160 -16.92 15.35 -5.95
C ALA A 160 -16.44 14.21 -5.02
N ASP A 161 -15.24 14.32 -4.47
CA ASP A 161 -14.63 13.28 -3.61
C ASP A 161 -15.30 13.14 -2.23
N ASP A 162 -16.08 14.11 -1.79
CA ASP A 162 -16.81 14.14 -0.52
C ASP A 162 -18.30 13.81 -0.68
N GLU A 163 -18.81 13.78 -1.90
CA GLU A 163 -20.21 13.49 -2.20
C GLU A 163 -20.53 11.98 -2.13
N ASP A 164 -21.78 11.67 -1.78
CA ASP A 164 -22.34 10.33 -1.84
C ASP A 164 -22.74 9.99 -3.28
N ALA A 165 -21.96 9.11 -3.92
CA ALA A 165 -22.13 8.76 -5.31
C ALA A 165 -23.48 8.09 -5.62
N GLU A 166 -24.04 7.31 -4.69
CA GLU A 166 -25.34 6.64 -4.88
C GLU A 166 -26.47 7.68 -4.92
N THR A 167 -26.42 8.67 -4.04
CA THR A 167 -27.39 9.77 -3.95
C THR A 167 -27.33 10.64 -5.21
N VAL A 168 -26.13 11.03 -5.65
CA VAL A 168 -25.96 11.86 -6.86
C VAL A 168 -26.44 11.11 -8.10
N VAL A 169 -26.07 9.84 -8.27
CA VAL A 169 -26.48 9.04 -9.43
C VAL A 169 -27.98 8.75 -9.42
N ALA A 170 -28.58 8.48 -8.25
CA ALA A 170 -30.02 8.28 -8.12
C ALA A 170 -30.81 9.56 -8.47
N ALA A 171 -30.35 10.72 -7.98
CA ALA A 171 -30.94 12.01 -8.32
C ALA A 171 -30.83 12.30 -9.83
N PHE A 172 -29.65 12.07 -10.41
CA PHE A 172 -29.44 12.22 -11.85
C PHE A 172 -30.37 11.34 -12.69
N LYS A 173 -30.56 10.08 -12.27
CA LYS A 173 -31.48 9.16 -12.93
C LYS A 173 -32.92 9.69 -12.87
N GLN A 174 -33.34 10.16 -11.69
CA GLN A 174 -34.68 10.70 -11.50
C GLN A 174 -34.92 11.94 -12.36
N ASP A 175 -33.94 12.83 -12.48
CA ASP A 175 -34.01 13.99 -13.38
C ASP A 175 -34.11 13.57 -14.85
N CYS A 176 -33.35 12.56 -15.26
CA CYS A 176 -33.45 12.02 -16.62
C CYS A 176 -34.83 11.43 -16.89
N ILE A 177 -35.43 10.75 -15.92
CA ILE A 177 -36.80 10.22 -16.03
C ILE A 177 -37.81 11.36 -16.12
N THR A 178 -37.69 12.36 -15.24
CA THR A 178 -38.59 13.51 -15.17
C THR A 178 -38.57 14.32 -16.47
N ASN A 179 -37.41 14.44 -17.11
CA ASN A 179 -37.24 15.12 -18.39
C ASN A 179 -37.53 14.24 -19.62
N GLY A 180 -37.97 12.99 -19.43
CA GLY A 180 -38.28 12.07 -20.53
C GLY A 180 -37.06 11.56 -21.31
N LEU A 181 -35.86 11.72 -20.77
CA LEU A 181 -34.59 11.26 -21.35
C LEU A 181 -34.28 9.80 -20.99
N MET A 182 -34.89 9.27 -19.92
CA MET A 182 -34.83 7.85 -19.53
C MET A 182 -36.22 7.34 -19.13
N SER A 183 -36.46 6.05 -19.31
CA SER A 183 -37.66 5.39 -18.80
C SER A 183 -37.39 4.82 -17.41
N ASP A 184 -38.34 4.99 -16.49
CA ASP A 184 -38.35 4.25 -15.21
C ASP A 184 -38.65 2.76 -15.40
N GLN A 185 -39.22 2.43 -16.56
CA GLN A 185 -39.59 1.08 -16.89
C GLN A 185 -38.36 0.22 -17.21
N PRO A 186 -38.33 -1.06 -16.76
CA PRO A 186 -37.30 -1.99 -17.18
C PRO A 186 -37.29 -2.07 -18.71
N GLN A 187 -36.09 -2.15 -19.29
CA GLN A 187 -35.88 -2.26 -20.73
C GLN A 187 -36.75 -3.42 -21.28
N GLY A 188 -37.88 -3.08 -21.92
CA GLY A 188 -38.89 -4.05 -22.36
C GLY A 188 -40.29 -3.91 -21.74
N ALA A 189 -40.57 -2.93 -20.86
CA ALA A 189 -41.96 -2.61 -20.57
C ALA A 189 -42.60 -2.11 -21.85
N LYS A 190 -43.61 -2.84 -22.30
CA LYS A 190 -44.37 -2.55 -23.52
C LYS A 190 -44.76 -1.07 -23.51
N ALA A 191 -44.12 -0.28 -24.36
CA ALA A 191 -44.82 0.83 -24.97
C ALA A 191 -46.15 0.27 -25.50
N ALA A 192 -47.23 1.03 -25.38
CA ALA A 192 -48.50 0.65 -25.98
C ALA A 192 -48.20 0.13 -27.38
N SER A 193 -48.56 -1.13 -27.65
CA SER A 193 -48.26 -1.73 -28.95
C SER A 193 -48.90 -0.84 -30.03
N GLU A 194 -48.31 -0.81 -31.23
CA GLU A 194 -48.83 -0.02 -32.34
C GLU A 194 -50.35 -0.23 -32.52
N LYS A 195 -50.80 -1.48 -32.34
CA LYS A 195 -52.21 -1.85 -32.32
C LYS A 195 -53.05 -1.17 -31.22
N GLN A 196 -52.52 -1.01 -30.01
CA GLN A 196 -53.21 -0.30 -28.92
C GLN A 196 -53.25 1.21 -29.14
N ILE A 197 -52.24 1.76 -29.85
CA ILE A 197 -52.23 3.17 -30.25
C ILE A 197 -53.26 3.40 -31.35
N ASP A 198 -53.32 2.50 -32.34
CA ASP A 198 -54.30 2.56 -33.44
C ASP A 198 -55.73 2.38 -32.92
N GLU A 199 -56.00 1.41 -32.04
CA GLU A 199 -57.33 1.22 -31.46
C GLU A 199 -57.77 2.44 -30.61
N ALA A 200 -56.84 3.08 -29.90
CA ALA A 200 -57.14 4.30 -29.15
C ALA A 200 -57.35 5.52 -30.06
N ALA A 201 -56.60 5.61 -31.16
CA ALA A 201 -56.76 6.65 -32.17
C ALA A 201 -58.10 6.50 -32.89
N ASP A 202 -58.47 5.29 -33.31
CA ASP A 202 -59.75 4.99 -33.94
C ASP A 202 -60.93 5.23 -33.00
N ALA A 203 -60.83 4.83 -31.73
CA ALA A 203 -61.87 5.10 -30.73
C ALA A 203 -62.07 6.61 -30.50
N LEU A 204 -60.98 7.39 -30.50
CA LEU A 204 -61.04 8.86 -30.45
C LEU A 204 -61.70 9.43 -31.70
N LEU A 205 -61.32 8.92 -32.87
CA LEU A 205 -61.87 9.33 -34.16
C LEU A 205 -63.37 9.10 -34.18
N ASP A 206 -63.82 7.90 -33.78
CA ASP A 206 -65.24 7.56 -33.65
C ASP A 206 -65.99 8.50 -32.70
N THR A 207 -65.43 8.85 -31.54
CA THR A 207 -66.07 9.84 -30.64
C THR A 207 -66.16 11.26 -31.23
N ILE A 208 -65.28 11.62 -32.16
CA ILE A 208 -65.29 12.93 -32.83
C ILE A 208 -66.23 12.92 -34.04
N THR A 209 -66.29 11.81 -34.78
CA THR A 209 -67.13 11.65 -35.98
C THR A 209 -68.54 11.15 -35.70
N ALA A 210 -68.86 10.66 -34.50
CA ALA A 210 -70.21 10.26 -34.10
C ALA A 210 -71.13 11.44 -33.69
N LYS A 211 -70.85 12.66 -34.18
CA LYS A 211 -71.77 13.82 -34.11
C LYS A 211 -72.49 14.01 -35.43
#